data_AF-A0A928VHD7-F1
#
_entry.id   AF-A0A928VHD7-F1
#
_cell.length_a   1.000
_cell.length_b   1.000
_cell.length_c   1.000
_cell.angle_alpha   90.00
_cell.angle_beta   90.00
_cell.angle_gamma   90.00
#
_symmetry.space_group_name_H-M   'P 1'
#
loop_
_entity.id
_entity.type
_entity.pdbx_description
1 polymer ?
#
loop_
_entity_poly.entity_id
_entity_poly.type
_entity_poly.pdbx_seq_one_letter_code
_entity_poly.pdbx_strand_id
1 'polypeptide(L)' 'PDAVVEQDENGRELGPVFPAKVRLDRKSLTVRGREVELSPGMAGTADIVTRNRSILSFLVEPITRRFSEAFSVR' A
#
# COMPACT_ATOMS: atom_id res chain seq x y z
N PRO A 1 14.72 9.06 -1.74
CA PRO A 1 13.62 8.44 -0.98
C PRO A 1 13.27 9.37 0.17
N ASP A 2 11.99 9.71 0.38
CA ASP A 2 11.55 10.72 1.35
C ASP A 2 11.40 10.15 2.78
N ALA A 3 12.33 9.28 3.17
CA ALA A 3 12.33 8.68 4.49
C ALA A 3 12.81 9.71 5.53
N VAL A 4 12.11 9.79 6.66
CA VAL A 4 12.55 10.57 7.83
C VAL A 4 12.88 9.63 8.97
N VAL A 5 13.80 10.02 9.85
CA VAL A 5 14.11 9.27 11.07
C VAL A 5 13.22 9.83 12.17
N GLU A 6 12.40 8.97 12.77
CA GLU A 6 11.50 9.35 13.85
C GLU A 6 12.01 8.75 15.18
N GLN A 7 11.84 9.48 16.28
CA GLN A 7 12.17 9.01 17.63
C GLN A 7 10.87 8.80 18.41
N ASP A 8 10.78 7.70 19.16
CA ASP A 8 9.63 7.44 20.02
C ASP A 8 9.63 8.32 21.29
N GLU A 9 8.57 8.21 22.09
CA GLU A 9 8.41 8.95 23.36
C GLU A 9 9.51 8.69 24.40
N ASN A 10 10.30 7.62 24.22
CA ASN A 10 11.43 7.24 25.07
C ASN A 10 12.79 7.57 24.43
N GLY A 11 12.83 8.28 23.29
CA GLY A 11 14.05 8.68 22.59
C GLY A 11 14.71 7.57 21.77
N ARG A 12 13.99 6.49 21.43
CA ARG A 12 14.52 5.41 20.58
C ARG A 12 14.27 5.74 19.11
N GLU A 13 15.30 5.62 18.29
CA GLU A 13 15.20 5.81 16.84
C GLU A 13 14.40 4.66 16.19
N LEU A 14 13.29 5.00 15.52
CA LEU A 14 12.34 4.06 14.91
C LEU A 14 12.76 3.59 13.50
N GLY A 15 13.97 3.92 13.05
CA GLY A 15 14.41 3.66 11.68
C GLY A 15 13.70 4.57 10.66
N PRO A 16 13.76 4.25 9.35
CA PRO A 16 13.17 5.08 8.31
C PRO A 16 11.63 4.99 8.31
N VAL A 17 10.97 6.12 8.54
CA VAL A 17 9.51 6.27 8.43
C VAL A 17 9.13 7.03 7.15
N PHE A 18 7.95 6.73 6.62
CA PHE A 18 7.45 7.29 5.36
C PHE A 18 6.08 7.94 5.59
N PRO A 19 5.99 9.29 5.62
CA PRO A 19 4.72 9.95 5.86
C PRO A 19 3.74 9.71 4.70
N ALA A 20 2.52 9.30 5.03
CA ALA A 20 1.45 9.08 4.05
C ALA A 20 0.26 10.00 4.35
N LYS A 21 -0.34 10.56 3.29
CA LYS A 21 -1.59 11.34 3.37
C LYS A 21 -2.72 10.53 2.75
N VAL A 22 -3.82 10.39 3.49
CA VAL A 22 -5.04 9.72 3.03
C VAL A 22 -6.08 10.79 2.71
N ARG A 23 -6.77 10.65 1.57
CA ARG A 23 -7.87 11.53 1.16
C ARG A 23 -9.10 10.68 0.86
N LEU A 24 -10.26 11.16 1.30
CA LEU A 24 -11.54 10.58 0.90
C LEU A 24 -11.83 10.94 -0.57
N ASP A 25 -12.06 9.92 -1.40
CA ASP A 25 -12.42 10.10 -2.82
C ASP A 25 -13.89 10.42 -3.05
N ARG A 26 -14.74 10.10 -2.08
CA ARG A 26 -16.18 10.28 -2.17
C ARG A 26 -16.67 10.99 -0.91
N LYS A 27 -17.74 11.76 -1.08
CA LYS A 27 -18.45 12.45 0.01
C LYS A 27 -19.66 11.67 0.51
N SER A 28 -19.99 10.54 -0.13
CA SER A 28 -21.10 9.67 0.25
C SER A 28 -20.69 8.19 0.11
N LEU A 29 -21.38 7.33 0.86
CA LEU A 29 -21.24 5.88 0.82
C LEU A 29 -22.63 5.24 0.80
N THR A 30 -22.76 4.12 0.08
CA THR A 30 -23.98 3.31 0.12
C THR A 30 -23.94 2.41 1.34
N VAL A 31 -24.84 2.64 2.29
CA VAL A 31 -25.00 1.83 3.50
C VAL A 31 -26.41 1.27 3.52
N ARG A 32 -26.53 -0.06 3.49
CA ARG A 32 -27.83 -0.78 3.48
C ARG A 32 -28.77 -0.26 2.38
N GLY A 33 -28.24 -0.05 1.17
CA GLY A 33 -29.01 0.39 0.01
C GLY A 33 -29.42 1.86 0.01
N ARG A 34 -28.98 2.65 1.00
CA ARG A 34 -29.20 4.11 1.04
C ARG A 34 -27.88 4.83 0.89
N GLU A 35 -27.90 5.91 0.13
CA GLU A 35 -26.77 6.83 0.06
C GLU A 35 -26.74 7.66 1.35
N VAL A 36 -25.59 7.64 2.02
CA VAL A 36 -25.35 8.39 3.27
C VAL A 36 -24.15 9.30 3.04
N GLU A 37 -24.30 10.59 3.34
CA GLU A 37 -23.20 11.55 3.27
C GLU A 37 -22.21 11.38 4.41
N LEU A 38 -20.93 11.56 4.08
CA LEU A 38 -19.83 11.60 5.02
C LEU A 38 -19.75 12.98 5.69
N SER A 39 -20.28 13.09 6.91
CA SER A 39 -20.20 14.30 7.73
C SER A 39 -18.97 14.36 8.64
N PRO A 40 -18.48 15.57 9.00
CA PRO A 40 -17.43 15.74 10.00
C PRO A 40 -17.79 15.10 11.35
N GLY A 41 -16.78 14.61 12.07
CA GLY A 41 -16.96 13.95 13.37
C GLY A 41 -17.12 12.43 13.30
N MET A 42 -17.20 11.84 12.09
CA MET A 42 -17.14 10.40 11.92
C MET A 42 -15.70 9.86 11.94
N ALA A 43 -15.54 8.62 12.40
CA ALA A 43 -14.29 7.90 12.36
C ALA A 43 -14.26 6.91 11.19
N GLY A 44 -13.09 6.76 10.57
CA GLY A 44 -12.85 5.79 9.50
C GLY A 44 -11.55 5.04 9.73
N THR A 45 -11.46 3.82 9.21
CA THR A 45 -10.25 3.00 9.25
C THR A 45 -9.77 2.80 7.81
N ALA A 46 -8.46 2.90 7.59
CA ALA A 46 -7.84 2.67 6.30
C ALA A 46 -6.64 1.73 6.48
N ASP A 47 -6.60 0.67 5.67
CA ASP A 47 -5.48 -0.28 5.67
C ASP A 47 -4.48 0.09 4.56
N ILE A 48 -3.20 0.23 4.92
CA ILE A 48 -2.13 0.52 3.96
C ILE A 48 -1.55 -0.81 3.46
N VAL A 49 -1.94 -1.20 2.24
CA VAL A 49 -1.39 -2.39 1.59
C VAL A 49 -0.10 -2.03 0.86
N THR A 50 1.05 -2.38 1.44
CA THR A 50 2.39 -2.02 0.92
C THR A 50 2.94 -2.96 -0.16
N ARG A 51 2.33 -4.15 -0.33
CA ARG A 51 2.79 -5.15 -1.31
C ARG A 51 1.61 -5.74 -2.05
N ASN A 52 1.70 -5.72 -3.38
CA ASN A 52 0.75 -6.40 -4.25
C ASN A 52 1.45 -7.55 -4.97
N ARG A 53 1.48 -8.76 -4.37
CA ARG A 53 2.07 -9.95 -5.00
C ARG A 53 0.95 -10.84 -5.52
N SER A 54 0.85 -10.95 -6.85
CA SER A 54 -0.07 -11.91 -7.46
C SER A 54 0.45 -13.33 -7.29
N ILE A 55 -0.45 -14.29 -6.99
CA ILE A 55 -0.12 -15.73 -7.01
C ILE A 55 0.39 -16.13 -8.40
N LEU A 56 -0.15 -15.52 -9.47
CA LEU A 56 0.31 -15.73 -10.83
C LEU A 56 1.80 -15.40 -11.00
N SER A 57 2.31 -14.41 -10.25
CA SER A 57 3.73 -14.07 -10.28
C SER A 57 4.61 -15.25 -9.89
N PHE A 58 4.22 -16.09 -8.92
CA PHE A 58 4.99 -17.30 -8.56
C PHE A 58 5.01 -18.36 -9.65
N LEU A 59 3.91 -18.48 -10.41
CA LEU A 59 3.81 -19.48 -11.48
C LEU A 59 4.60 -19.09 -12.73
N VAL A 60 4.64 -17.79 -13.03
CA VAL A 60 5.29 -17.26 -14.25
C VAL A 60 6.77 -16.95 -14.02
N GLU A 61 7.19 -16.66 -12.79
CA GLU A 61 8.59 -16.40 -12.40
C GLU A 61 9.61 -17.44 -12.93
N PRO A 62 9.37 -18.76 -12.88
CA PRO A 62 10.30 -19.73 -13.47
C PRO A 62 10.35 -19.68 -15.01
N ILE A 63 9.25 -19.30 -15.68
CA ILE A 63 9.17 -19.25 -17.14
C ILE A 63 9.99 -18.07 -17.67
N THR A 64 9.75 -16.86 -17.13
CA THR A 64 10.49 -15.66 -17.54
C THR A 64 11.99 -15.78 -17.26
N ARG A 65 12.39 -16.41 -16.14
CA ARG A 65 13.81 -16.63 -15.81
C ARG A 65 14.53 -17.50 -16.85
N ARG A 66 13.85 -18.53 -17.40
CA ARG A 66 14.41 -19.37 -18.47
C ARG A 66 14.50 -18.66 -19.82
N PHE A 67 13.52 -17.81 -20.14
CA PHE A 67 13.57 -17.02 -21.37
C PHE A 67 14.67 -15.95 -21.31
N SER A 68 14.87 -15.26 -20.19
CA SER A 68 15.96 -14.27 -20.08
C SER A 68 17.35 -14.91 -20.20
N GLU A 69 17.55 -16.11 -19.65
CA GLU A 69 18.80 -16.85 -19.81
C GLU A 69 19.04 -17.30 -21.26
N ALA A 70 18.00 -17.71 -21.99
CA ALA A 70 18.11 -18.11 -23.40
C ALA A 70 18.45 -16.95 -24.35
N PHE A 71 18.07 -15.71 -23.99
CA PHE A 71 18.34 -14.51 -24.79
C PHE A 71 19.56 -13.70 -24.32
N SER A 72 20.14 -14.00 -23.15
CA SER A 72 21.35 -13.33 -22.62
C SER A 72 22.67 -14.00 -23.02
N VAL A 73 22.62 -15.08 -23.80
CA VAL A 73 23.81 -15.68 -24.43
C VAL A 73 23.85 -15.25 -25.90
N ARG A 74 24.28 -14.00 -26.13
CA ARG A 74 24.81 -13.50 -27.41
C ARG A 74 25.37 -12.10 -27.26
#